data_AF-A0A328EHU6-F1
#
_entry.id   AF-A0A328EHU6-F1
#
_cell.length_a   1.000
_cell.length_b   1.000
_cell.length_c   1.000
_cell.angle_alpha   90.00
_cell.angle_beta   90.00
_cell.angle_gamma   90.00
#
_symmetry.space_group_name_H-M   'P 1'
#
loop_
_entity.id
_entity.type
_entity.pdbx_description
1 polymer ?
#
loop_
_entity_poly.entity_id
_entity_poly.type
_entity_poly.pdbx_seq_one_letter_code
_entity_poly.pdbx_strand_id
1 'polypeptide(L)'
;MRKFTIFLLLVLTSISITKADYFSESVARFISSPNFEQIEKIEDPKIRFCEEAFLDGYRRREFTEMENLICSDFFAQKIEDELNYKKQVLGERGIY
;
A
#
# COMPACT_ATOMS: atom_id res chain seq x y z
N MET A 1 6.92 13.30 38.44
CA MET A 1 7.78 12.85 37.30
C MET A 1 7.52 11.40 36.86
N ARG A 2 7.32 10.43 37.77
CA ARG A 2 7.09 9.00 37.42
C ARG A 2 5.81 8.68 36.62
N LYS A 3 4.75 9.50 36.75
CA LYS A 3 3.49 9.34 35.97
C LYS A 3 3.63 9.82 34.52
N PHE A 4 4.51 10.77 34.25
CA PHE A 4 4.71 11.36 32.92
C PHE A 4 5.51 10.42 32.02
N THR A 5 6.50 9.72 32.58
CA THR A 5 7.29 8.70 31.86
C THR A 5 6.46 7.48 31.47
N ILE A 6 5.53 7.03 32.31
CA ILE A 6 4.62 5.90 31.98
C ILE A 6 3.66 6.28 30.84
N PHE A 7 3.11 7.50 30.88
CA PHE A 7 2.23 8.00 29.82
C PHE A 7 2.97 8.15 28.47
N LEU A 8 4.21 8.65 28.50
CA LEU A 8 5.03 8.77 27.29
C LEU A 8 5.40 7.40 26.70
N LEU A 9 5.72 6.41 27.54
CA LEU A 9 5.99 5.04 27.12
C LEU A 9 4.76 4.39 26.45
N LEU A 10 3.57 4.58 27.02
CA LEU A 10 2.32 4.09 26.43
C LEU A 10 2.07 4.67 25.03
N VAL A 11 2.25 5.98 24.86
CA VAL A 11 2.07 6.65 23.56
C VAL A 11 3.09 6.18 22.52
N LEU A 12 4.36 5.99 22.90
CA LEU A 12 5.38 5.49 21.99
C LEU A 12 5.09 4.05 21.55
N THR A 13 4.63 3.19 22.48
CA THR A 13 4.28 1.81 22.15
C THR A 13 3.08 1.72 21.22
N SER A 14 2.03 2.53 21.43
CA SER A 14 0.85 2.51 20.57
C SER A 14 1.15 3.00 19.15
N ILE A 15 1.94 4.07 18.99
CA ILE A 15 2.37 4.56 17.67
C ILE A 15 3.18 3.49 16.92
N SER A 16 4.03 2.75 17.64
CA SER A 16 4.87 1.70 17.04
C SER A 16 4.03 0.52 16.57
N ILE A 17 3.05 0.09 17.36
CA ILE A 17 2.09 -0.97 17.00
C ILE A 17 1.30 -0.56 15.75
N THR A 18 0.74 0.66 15.73
CA THR A 18 -0.04 1.13 14.56
C THR A 18 0.77 1.19 13.27
N LYS A 19 2.08 1.48 13.35
CA LYS A 19 2.96 1.48 12.17
C LYS A 19 3.30 0.08 11.69
N ALA A 20 3.52 -0.86 12.60
CA ALA A 20 3.77 -2.25 12.26
C ALA A 20 2.53 -2.90 11.62
N ASP A 21 1.35 -2.63 12.17
CA ASP A 21 0.08 -3.11 11.62
C ASP A 21 -0.17 -2.54 10.21
N TYR A 22 -0.02 -1.22 10.03
CA TYR A 22 -0.15 -0.58 8.72
C TYR A 22 0.83 -1.15 7.69
N PHE A 23 2.09 -1.36 8.08
CA PHE A 23 3.10 -1.96 7.20
C PHE A 23 2.72 -3.38 6.80
N SER A 24 2.26 -4.21 7.75
CA SER A 24 1.84 -5.57 7.46
C SER A 24 0.61 -5.63 6.54
N GLU A 25 -0.35 -4.71 6.73
CA GLU A 25 -1.54 -4.62 5.90
C GLU A 25 -1.18 -4.18 4.48
N SER A 26 -0.28 -3.20 4.35
CA SER A 26 0.25 -2.71 3.09
C SER A 26 0.92 -3.82 2.27
N VAL A 27 1.76 -4.64 2.91
CA VAL A 27 2.37 -5.82 2.27
C VAL A 27 1.30 -6.82 1.83
N ALA A 28 0.31 -7.10 2.67
CA ALA A 28 -0.76 -8.04 2.35
C ALA A 28 -1.57 -7.57 1.13
N ARG A 29 -1.91 -6.27 1.06
CA ARG A 29 -2.61 -5.66 -0.09
C ARG A 29 -1.83 -5.77 -1.39
N PHE A 30 -0.50 -5.61 -1.33
CA PHE A 30 0.35 -5.82 -2.51
C PHE A 30 0.27 -7.28 -2.98
N ILE A 31 0.46 -8.25 -2.07
CA ILE A 31 0.45 -9.68 -2.39
C ILE A 31 -0.91 -10.11 -2.95
N SER A 32 -2.00 -9.54 -2.45
CA SER A 32 -3.36 -9.83 -2.89
C SER A 32 -3.84 -8.97 -4.07
N SER A 33 -2.97 -8.16 -4.68
CA SER A 33 -3.38 -7.30 -5.80
C SER A 33 -3.85 -8.13 -6.99
N PRO A 34 -5.01 -7.80 -7.60
CA PRO A 34 -5.60 -8.60 -8.65
C PRO A 34 -4.78 -8.51 -9.95
N ASN A 35 -4.77 -9.61 -10.71
CA ASN A 35 -4.30 -9.63 -12.08
C ASN A 35 -5.44 -9.31 -13.08
N PHE A 36 -5.12 -9.20 -14.37
CA PHE A 36 -6.10 -8.88 -15.42
C PHE A 36 -7.33 -9.80 -15.43
N GLU A 37 -7.17 -11.11 -15.22
CA GLU A 37 -8.29 -12.07 -15.19
C GLU A 37 -9.17 -11.91 -13.93
N GLN A 38 -8.60 -11.41 -12.84
CA GLN A 38 -9.30 -11.18 -11.58
C GLN A 38 -10.03 -9.82 -11.57
N ILE A 39 -9.54 -8.84 -12.33
CA ILE A 39 -10.14 -7.50 -12.43
C ILE A 39 -11.56 -7.55 -12.97
N GLU A 40 -11.86 -8.43 -13.94
CA GLU A 40 -13.20 -8.56 -14.51
C GLU A 40 -14.27 -8.94 -13.46
N LYS A 41 -13.84 -9.56 -12.35
CA LYS A 41 -14.72 -10.00 -11.25
C LYS A 41 -15.00 -8.89 -10.23
N ILE A 42 -14.37 -7.74 -10.35
CA ILE A 42 -14.58 -6.60 -9.45
C ILE A 42 -15.93 -5.96 -9.80
N GLU A 43 -16.84 -5.95 -8.82
CA GLU A 43 -18.19 -5.40 -8.96
C GLU A 43 -18.20 -3.87 -9.03
N ASP A 44 -17.34 -3.21 -8.23
CA ASP A 44 -17.25 -1.75 -8.22
C ASP A 44 -16.59 -1.26 -9.52
N PRO A 45 -17.31 -0.50 -10.37
CA PRO A 45 -16.80 -0.08 -11.66
C PRO A 45 -15.66 0.92 -11.55
N LYS A 46 -15.59 1.73 -10.48
CA LYS A 46 -14.50 2.67 -10.23
C LYS A 46 -13.24 1.91 -9.81
N ILE A 47 -13.37 0.97 -8.89
CA ILE A 47 -12.23 0.15 -8.45
C ILE A 47 -11.70 -0.68 -9.63
N ARG A 48 -12.60 -1.31 -10.40
CA ARG A 48 -12.22 -2.05 -11.60
C ARG A 48 -11.45 -1.18 -12.59
N PHE A 49 -11.96 0.02 -12.90
CA PHE A 49 -11.28 0.98 -13.75
C PHE A 49 -9.90 1.36 -13.21
N CYS A 50 -9.78 1.68 -11.92
CA CYS A 50 -8.50 2.05 -11.33
C CYS A 50 -7.50 0.89 -11.29
N GLU A 51 -7.92 -0.35 -11.06
CA GLU A 51 -7.06 -1.53 -11.15
C GLU A 51 -6.54 -1.76 -12.57
N GLU A 52 -7.43 -1.67 -13.56
CA GLU A 52 -7.06 -1.82 -14.97
C GLU A 52 -6.10 -0.71 -15.41
N ALA A 53 -6.43 0.54 -15.10
CA ALA A 53 -5.59 1.70 -15.36
C ALA A 53 -4.23 1.61 -14.64
N PHE A 54 -4.19 1.04 -13.43
CA PHE A 54 -2.94 0.85 -12.71
C PHE A 54 -2.03 -0.14 -13.44
N LEU A 55 -2.54 -1.31 -13.82
CA LEU A 55 -1.76 -2.32 -14.53
C LEU A 55 -1.28 -1.83 -15.90
N ASP A 56 -2.16 -1.16 -16.65
CA ASP A 56 -1.82 -0.60 -17.95
C ASP A 56 -0.82 0.55 -17.83
N GLY A 57 -1.01 1.44 -16.87
CA GLY A 57 -0.10 2.53 -16.57
C GLY A 57 1.29 2.01 -16.17
N TYR A 58 1.37 0.98 -15.31
CA TYR A 58 2.63 0.35 -14.95
C TYR A 58 3.35 -0.28 -16.15
N ARG A 59 2.61 -0.95 -17.04
CA ARG A 59 3.16 -1.51 -18.28
C ARG A 59 3.73 -0.42 -19.19
N ARG A 60 3.02 0.71 -19.32
CA ARG A 60 3.46 1.88 -20.11
C ARG A 60 4.54 2.71 -19.40
N ARG A 61 4.71 2.54 -18.09
CA ARG A 61 5.51 3.39 -17.18
C ARG A 61 5.02 4.84 -17.10
N GLU A 62 3.75 5.06 -17.38
CA GLU A 62 3.12 6.37 -17.37
C GLU A 62 1.61 6.25 -17.11
N PHE A 63 1.10 7.10 -16.23
CA PHE A 63 -0.33 7.30 -16.00
C PHE A 63 -0.78 8.57 -16.72
N THR A 64 -1.87 8.49 -17.47
CA THR A 64 -2.44 9.63 -18.17
C THR A 64 -3.02 10.66 -17.19
N GLU A 65 -3.22 11.90 -17.65
CA GLU A 65 -3.82 12.97 -16.84
C GLU A 65 -5.23 12.58 -16.35
N MET A 66 -6.03 11.95 -17.22
CA MET A 66 -7.37 11.48 -16.88
C MET A 66 -7.36 10.36 -15.84
N GLU A 67 -6.46 9.38 -15.96
CA GLU A 67 -6.30 8.31 -14.98
C GLU A 67 -5.88 8.88 -13.62
N ASN A 68 -4.93 9.81 -13.59
CA ASN A 68 -4.49 10.47 -12.36
C ASN A 68 -5.61 11.31 -11.72
N LEU A 69 -6.42 12.00 -12.52
CA LEU A 69 -7.56 12.78 -12.02
C LEU A 69 -8.56 11.90 -11.26
N ILE A 70 -8.74 10.64 -11.68
CA ILE A 70 -9.75 9.74 -11.14
C ILE A 70 -9.18 8.83 -10.03
N CYS A 71 -7.94 8.38 -10.19
CA CYS A 71 -7.35 7.26 -9.43
C CYS A 71 -6.03 7.61 -8.73
N SER A 72 -5.60 8.88 -8.66
CA SER A 72 -4.30 9.26 -8.06
C SER A 72 -4.07 8.70 -6.65
N ASP A 73 -5.05 8.82 -5.75
CA ASP A 73 -4.95 8.26 -4.39
C ASP A 73 -4.77 6.73 -4.41
N PHE A 74 -5.48 6.06 -5.31
CA PHE A 74 -5.39 4.61 -5.50
C PHE A 74 -4.01 4.19 -6.01
N PHE A 75 -3.48 4.91 -6.99
CA PHE A 75 -2.14 4.66 -7.52
C PHE A 75 -1.06 4.90 -6.46
N ALA A 76 -1.18 5.98 -5.68
CA ALA A 76 -0.26 6.28 -4.59
C ALA A 76 -0.23 5.16 -3.56
N GLN A 77 -1.40 4.65 -3.15
CA GLN A 77 -1.49 3.51 -2.22
C GLN A 77 -0.84 2.25 -2.80
N LYS A 78 -1.14 1.90 -4.05
CA LYS A 78 -0.56 0.72 -4.72
C LYS A 78 0.96 0.79 -4.81
N ILE A 79 1.50 1.97 -5.12
CA ILE A 79 2.95 2.20 -5.17
C ILE A 79 3.56 2.08 -3.77
N GLU A 80 2.93 2.65 -2.75
CA GLU A 80 3.37 2.50 -1.36
C GLU A 80 3.38 1.03 -0.92
N ASP A 81 2.33 0.29 -1.26
CA ASP A 81 2.19 -1.14 -0.98
C ASP A 81 3.33 -1.96 -1.66
N GLU A 82 3.67 -1.65 -2.92
CA GLU A 82 4.82 -2.26 -3.59
C GLU A 82 6.15 -1.91 -2.90
N LEU A 83 6.35 -0.65 -2.52
CA LEU A 83 7.57 -0.21 -1.85
C LEU A 83 7.73 -0.91 -0.49
N ASN A 84 6.65 -1.07 0.27
CA ASN A 84 6.65 -1.77 1.54
C ASN A 84 6.91 -3.27 1.38
N TYR A 85 6.32 -3.91 0.36
CA TYR A 85 6.63 -5.30 0.03
C TYR A 85 8.11 -5.50 -0.33
N LYS A 86 8.65 -4.66 -1.24
CA LYS A 86 10.09 -4.66 -1.57
C LYS A 86 10.92 -4.43 -0.32
N LYS A 87 10.43 -3.58 0.57
CA LYS A 87 11.12 -3.28 1.80
C LYS A 87 11.28 -4.55 2.66
N GLN A 88 10.18 -5.27 2.88
CA GLN A 88 10.20 -6.52 3.61
C GLN A 88 11.10 -7.58 2.96
N VAL A 89 10.98 -7.81 1.64
CA VAL A 89 11.72 -8.86 0.93
C VAL A 89 13.23 -8.65 1.01
N LEU A 90 13.71 -7.42 0.83
CA LEU A 90 15.13 -7.11 0.99
C LEU A 90 15.59 -7.37 2.45
N GLY A 91 14.66 -7.30 3.43
CA GLY A 91 14.89 -7.29 4.88
C GLY A 91 15.15 -8.68 5.35
N GLU A 92 14.29 -9.57 4.91
CA GLU A 92 14.44 -11.01 5.01
C GLU A 92 15.73 -11.50 4.33
N ARG A 93 16.20 -10.80 3.29
CA ARG A 93 17.48 -11.10 2.60
C ARG A 93 18.71 -10.49 3.26
N GLY A 94 18.55 -9.69 4.32
CA GLY A 94 19.65 -8.99 4.98
C GLY A 94 20.30 -7.90 4.11
N ILE A 95 19.60 -7.42 3.09
CA ILE A 95 20.02 -6.32 2.21
C ILE A 95 19.41 -5.03 2.78
N TYR A 96 19.86 -4.61 3.97
CA TYR A 96 19.44 -3.38 4.65
C TYR A 96 20.59 -2.70 5.38
#